data_AF-A0A357FXL6-F1
#
_entry.id   AF-A0A357FXL6-F1
#
_cell.length_a   1.000
_cell.length_b   1.000
_cell.length_c   1.000
_cell.angle_alpha   90.00
_cell.angle_beta   90.00
_cell.angle_gamma   90.00
#
_symmetry.space_group_name_H-M   'P 1'
#
loop_
_entity.id
_entity.type
_entity.pdbx_description
1 polymer ?
#
loop_
_entity_poly.entity_id
_entity_poly.type
_entity_poly.pdbx_seq_one_letter_code
_entity_poly.pdbx_strand_id
1 'polypeptide(L)' 'MQNMQSSVPLIPQLASYLIAAGGKRIRPLLTLACTQMYGGDMTRAHRLAAAVEFIHTATL' A
#
# COMPACT_ATOMS: atom_id res chain seq x y z
N MET A 1 4.11 -5.43 10.33
CA MET A 1 3.60 -4.56 11.41
C MET A 1 4.64 -3.60 12.01
N GLN A 2 5.94 -3.74 11.69
CA GLN A 2 7.01 -3.00 12.36
C GLN A 2 7.17 -1.52 11.97
N ASN A 3 6.60 -1.08 10.84
CA ASN A 3 6.78 0.29 10.33
C ASN A 3 5.57 1.22 10.61
N MET A 4 4.62 0.79 11.44
CA MET A 4 3.38 1.54 11.71
C MET A 4 3.44 2.39 12.99
N GLN A 5 4.54 2.35 13.73
CA GLN A 5 4.71 3.16 14.92
C GLN A 5 5.29 4.51 14.52
N SER A 6 4.44 5.53 14.48
CA SER A 6 4.85 6.92 14.36
C SER A 6 4.51 7.67 15.63
N SER A 7 5.40 8.58 16.05
CA SER A 7 5.18 9.54 17.13
C SER A 7 4.06 10.54 16.82
N VAL A 8 3.59 10.58 15.56
CA VAL A 8 2.45 11.37 15.13
C VAL A 8 1.19 10.48 15.13
N PRO A 9 0.23 10.70 16.05
CA PRO A 9 -0.92 9.82 16.27
C PRO A 9 -1.87 9.69 15.07
N LEU A 10 -1.79 10.62 14.11
CA LEU A 10 -2.58 10.60 12.88
C LEU A 10 -2.19 9.45 11.93
N ILE A 11 -0.90 9.05 11.92
CA ILE A 11 -0.36 8.01 11.04
C ILE A 11 -0.92 6.61 11.36
N PRO A 12 -0.91 6.14 12.62
CA PRO A 12 -1.53 4.86 12.97
C PRO A 12 -3.05 4.86 12.80
N GLN A 13 -3.73 6.00 12.99
CA GLN A 13 -5.17 6.13 12.71
C GLN A 13 -5.48 5.97 11.20
N LEU A 14 -4.72 6.64 10.33
CA LEU A 14 -4.83 6.46 8.87
C LEU A 14 -4.52 5.03 8.44
N ALA A 15 -3.45 4.42 8.98
CA ALA A 15 -3.11 3.03 8.69
C ALA A 15 -4.22 2.06 9.13
N SER A 16 -4.83 2.30 10.29
CA SER A 16 -5.95 1.50 10.79
C SER A 16 -7.20 1.67 9.94
N TYR A 17 -7.52 2.91 9.54
CA TYR A 17 -8.61 3.21 8.61
C TYR A 17 -8.41 2.54 7.25
N LEU A 18 -7.18 2.58 6.71
CA LEU A 18 -6.78 1.91 5.47
C LEU A 18 -6.98 0.39 5.49
N ILE A 19 -6.70 -0.25 6.62
CA ILE A 19 -6.90 -1.69 6.81
C ILE A 19 -8.39 -2.00 6.94
N ALA A 20 -9.12 -1.18 7.71
CA ALA A 20 -10.54 -1.39 8.01
C ALA A 20 -11.49 -1.02 6.86
N ALA A 21 -11.11 -0.06 5.99
CA ALA A 21 -11.96 0.48 4.93
C ALA A 21 -12.26 -0.51 3.79
N GLY A 22 -11.69 -1.72 3.79
CA GLY A 22 -12.10 -2.79 2.89
C GLY A 22 -12.05 -2.39 1.40
N GLY A 23 -10.84 -2.32 0.83
CA GLY A 23 -10.66 -2.10 -0.61
C GLY A 23 -10.52 -3.44 -1.34
N LYS A 24 -11.03 -3.54 -2.58
CA LYS A 24 -10.79 -4.69 -3.47
C LYS A 24 -9.30 -4.94 -3.79
N ARG A 25 -8.39 -4.07 -3.31
CA ARG A 25 -6.91 -4.09 -3.51
C ARG A 25 -6.48 -4.29 -4.96
N ILE A 26 -7.29 -3.81 -5.90
CA ILE A 26 -7.04 -3.98 -7.34
C ILE A 26 -5.75 -3.25 -7.76
N ARG A 27 -5.44 -2.08 -7.18
CA ARG A 27 -4.25 -1.30 -7.56
C ARG A 27 -2.96 -1.99 -7.10
N PRO A 28 -2.79 -2.41 -5.83
CA PRO A 28 -1.65 -3.23 -5.42
C PRO A 28 -1.50 -4.47 -6.28
N LEU A 29 -2.60 -5.17 -6.55
CA LEU A 29 -2.59 -6.44 -7.27
C LEU A 29 -2.13 -6.26 -8.72
N LEU A 30 -2.60 -5.22 -9.41
CA LEU A 30 -2.13 -4.86 -10.76
C LEU A 30 -0.65 -4.51 -10.78
N THR A 31 -0.14 -3.74 -9.80
CA THR A 31 1.28 -3.40 -9.73
C THR A 31 2.16 -4.65 -9.61
N LEU A 32 1.75 -5.61 -8.77
CA LEU A 32 2.48 -6.86 -8.59
C LEU A 32 2.36 -7.77 -9.82
N ALA A 33 1.17 -7.89 -10.41
CA ALA A 33 0.93 -8.71 -11.60
C ALA A 33 1.77 -8.22 -12.80
N CYS A 34 1.80 -6.92 -13.06
CA CYS A 34 2.65 -6.35 -14.10
C CYS A 34 4.13 -6.63 -13.82
N THR A 35 4.59 -6.42 -12.57
CA THR A 35 5.99 -6.71 -12.20
C THR A 35 6.34 -8.18 -12.49
N GLN A 36 5.45 -9.10 -12.10
CA GLN A 36 5.62 -10.53 -12.34
C GLN A 36 5.68 -10.87 -13.83
N MET A 37 4.81 -10.27 -14.65
CA MET A 37 4.75 -10.49 -16.10
C MET A 37 6.02 -10.04 -16.83
N TYR A 38 6.66 -8.96 -16.36
CA TYR A 38 7.88 -8.42 -16.98
C TYR A 38 9.18 -8.87 -16.30
N GLY A 39 9.11 -9.79 -15.32
CA GLY A 39 10.28 -10.28 -14.60
C GLY A 39 10.99 -9.21 -13.74
N GLY A 40 10.25 -8.22 -13.25
CA GLY A 40 10.78 -7.14 -12.43
C GLY A 40 11.07 -7.54 -10.98
N ASP A 41 11.73 -6.65 -10.24
CA ASP A 41 12.06 -6.85 -8.82
C ASP A 41 10.82 -6.75 -7.93
N MET A 42 10.39 -7.91 -7.40
CA MET A 42 9.22 -8.01 -6.54
C MET A 42 9.38 -7.30 -5.18
N THR A 43 10.61 -7.21 -4.67
CA THR A 43 10.91 -6.51 -3.40
C THR A 43 10.63 -5.01 -3.54
N ARG A 44 11.01 -4.43 -4.69
CA ARG A 44 10.68 -3.05 -5.03
C ARG A 44 9.20 -2.88 -5.34
N ALA A 45 8.60 -3.84 -6.03
CA ALA A 45 7.18 -3.80 -6.40
C ALA A 45 6.25 -3.80 -5.17
N HIS A 46 6.58 -4.52 -4.10
CA HIS A 46 5.81 -4.46 -2.85
C HIS A 46 5.76 -3.05 -2.25
N ARG A 47 6.90 -2.34 -2.23
CA ARG A 47 6.97 -0.96 -1.75
C ARG A 47 6.17 -0.01 -2.65
N LEU A 48 6.27 -0.21 -3.97
CA LEU A 48 5.52 0.57 -4.96
C LEU A 48 4.01 0.35 -4.84
N ALA A 49 3.56 -0.90 -4.73
CA ALA A 49 2.16 -1.26 -4.58
C ALA A 49 1.54 -0.62 -3.31
N ALA A 50 2.28 -0.61 -2.20
CA ALA A 50 1.87 0.07 -0.98
C ALA A 50 1.80 1.60 -1.18
N ALA A 51 2.82 2.20 -1.81
CA ALA A 51 2.85 3.64 -2.07
C ALA A 51 1.67 4.10 -2.96
N VAL A 52 1.35 3.35 -4.01
CA VAL A 52 0.21 3.64 -4.91
C VAL A 52 -1.12 3.63 -4.14
N GLU A 53 -1.32 2.64 -3.28
CA GLU A 53 -2.54 2.54 -2.46
C GLU A 53 -2.62 3.65 -1.41
N PHE A 54 -1.49 4.02 -0.80
CA PHE A 54 -1.42 5.16 0.11
C PHE A 54 -1.78 6.48 -0.59
N ILE A 55 -1.19 6.75 -1.76
CA ILE A 55 -1.49 7.96 -2.54
C ILE A 55 -2.98 8.00 -2.91
N HIS A 56 -3.53 6.88 -3.38
CA HIS A 56 -4.95 6.82 -3.72
C HIS A 56 -5.84 7.10 -2.51
N THR A 57 -5.51 6.53 -1.35
CA THR A 57 -6.33 6.73 -0.15
C THR A 57 -6.19 8.13 0.42
N ALA A 58 -5.02 8.77 0.27
CA ALA A 58 -4.84 10.17 0.66
C ALA A 58 -5.62 11.16 -0.22
N THR A 59 -6.07 10.73 -1.40
CA THR A 59 -6.88 11.55 -2.33
C THR A 59 -8.39 11.33 -2.20
N LEU A 60 -8.82 10.39 -1.36
CA LEU A 60 -10.24 10.22 -0.99
C LEU A 60 -10.59 11.13 0.18
#